data_AF-A0A434SRM0-F1
#
_entry.id   AF-A0A434SRM0-F1
#
_cell.length_a   1.000
_cell.length_b   1.000
_cell.length_c   1.000
_cell.angle_alpha   90.00
_cell.angle_beta   90.00
_cell.angle_gamma   90.00
#
_symmetry.space_group_name_H-M   'P 1'
#
loop_
_entity.id
_entity.type
_entity.pdbx_description
1 polymer ?
#
loop_
_entity_poly.entity_id
_entity_poly.type
_entity_poly.pdbx_seq_one_letter_code
_entity_poly.pdbx_strand_id
1 'polypeptide(L)'
;MGKYSPLRSYLMAQTGERVPMSFSDIEKLLGEKLPASKQYPAWWSNNPSNNPMTKEWLAAGFQTESVNIAGENLVFRRVQPGSGTAKGFGESAQAEIGGTPTRHPIFGCMKGTLTILPEVDLTEPVEQDWGKVYED
;
A
#
# COMPACT_ATOMS: atom_id res chain seq x y z
N MET A 1 14.63 -11.59 -2.88
CA MET A 1 14.10 -11.67 -4.25
C MET A 1 12.73 -12.31 -4.17
N GLY A 2 11.67 -11.57 -4.49
CA GLY A 2 10.31 -12.14 -4.53
C GLY A 2 10.15 -13.04 -5.75
N LYS A 3 9.34 -14.10 -5.64
CA LYS A 3 9.03 -15.04 -6.74
C LYS A 3 8.63 -14.35 -8.06
N TYR A 4 8.01 -13.17 -7.96
CA TYR A 4 7.45 -12.42 -9.09
C TYR A 4 8.31 -11.21 -9.52
N SER A 5 9.53 -11.08 -8.98
CA SER A 5 10.44 -9.96 -9.30
C SER A 5 10.71 -9.75 -10.81
N PRO A 6 10.80 -10.80 -11.66
CA PRO A 6 11.00 -10.61 -13.10
C PRO A 6 9.90 -9.76 -13.77
N LEU A 7 8.65 -9.90 -13.30
CA LEU A 7 7.52 -9.10 -13.78
C LEU A 7 7.72 -7.62 -13.49
N ARG A 8 8.19 -7.29 -12.28
CA ARG A 8 8.50 -5.91 -11.90
C ARG A 8 9.56 -5.31 -12.81
N SER A 9 10.69 -5.99 -12.99
CA SER A 9 11.80 -5.49 -13.82
C SER A 9 11.37 -5.27 -15.27
N TYR A 10 10.57 -6.20 -15.82
CA TYR A 10 10.03 -6.06 -17.17
C TYR A 10 9.13 -4.83 -17.31
N LEU A 11 8.20 -4.62 -16.38
CA LEU A 11 7.29 -3.46 -16.39
C LEU A 11 8.05 -2.14 -16.20
N MET A 12 9.07 -2.10 -15.33
CA MET A 12 9.91 -0.91 -15.15
C MET A 12 10.68 -0.52 -16.41
N ALA A 13 11.04 -1.49 -17.26
CA ALA A 13 11.70 -1.24 -18.54
C ALA A 13 10.75 -0.72 -19.63
N GLN A 14 9.42 -0.82 -19.43
CA GLN A 14 8.45 -0.33 -20.41
C GLN A 14 8.29 1.19 -20.34
N THR A 15 8.33 1.83 -21.52
CA THR A 15 8.11 3.27 -21.68
C THR A 15 6.65 3.64 -21.96
N GLY A 16 5.83 2.66 -22.36
CA GLY A 16 4.43 2.87 -22.68
C GLY A 16 3.55 3.11 -21.44
N GLU A 17 2.48 3.90 -21.61
CA GLU A 17 1.46 4.06 -20.56
C GLU A 17 0.64 2.78 -20.37
N ARG A 18 0.43 2.01 -21.45
CA ARG A 18 -0.31 0.74 -21.43
C ARG A 18 0.58 -0.37 -21.94
N VAL A 19 0.61 -1.47 -21.19
CA VAL A 19 1.37 -2.68 -21.51
C VAL A 19 0.38 -3.84 -21.55
N PRO A 20 -0.14 -4.20 -22.73
CA PRO A 20 -0.93 -5.42 -22.88
C PRO A 20 -0.02 -6.66 -22.77
N MET A 21 -0.45 -7.65 -21.98
CA MET A 21 0.25 -8.92 -21.80
C MET A 21 -0.74 -10.08 -21.77
N SER A 22 -0.35 -11.23 -22.34
CA SER A 22 -1.07 -12.48 -22.11
C SER A 22 -0.59 -13.17 -20.83
N PHE A 23 -1.41 -14.06 -20.26
CA PHE A 23 -1.02 -14.88 -19.12
C PHE A 23 0.18 -15.77 -19.46
N SER A 24 0.25 -16.27 -20.70
CA SER A 24 1.39 -17.04 -21.17
C SER A 24 2.68 -16.22 -21.26
N ASP A 25 2.62 -14.93 -21.59
CA ASP A 25 3.81 -14.07 -21.59
C ASP A 25 4.33 -13.84 -20.17
N ILE A 26 3.41 -13.69 -19.20
CA ILE A 26 3.76 -13.60 -17.77
C ILE A 26 4.40 -14.91 -17.30
N GLU A 27 3.83 -16.07 -17.66
CA GLU A 27 4.39 -17.39 -17.32
C GLU A 27 5.78 -17.60 -17.92
N LYS A 28 5.99 -17.23 -19.19
CA LYS A 28 7.30 -17.27 -19.84
C LYS A 28 8.31 -16.37 -19.14
N LEU A 29 7.89 -15.17 -18.74
CA LEU A 29 8.73 -14.22 -18.02
C LEU A 29 9.14 -14.73 -16.64
N LEU A 30 8.24 -15.42 -15.95
CA LEU A 30 8.50 -16.01 -14.63
C LEU A 30 9.25 -17.34 -14.71
N GLY A 31 9.23 -18.01 -15.87
CA GLY A 31 9.77 -19.36 -16.06
C GLY A 31 8.93 -20.45 -15.38
N GLU A 32 7.74 -20.11 -14.87
CA GLU A 32 6.84 -21.00 -14.15
C GLU A 32 5.39 -20.74 -14.54
N LYS A 33 4.54 -21.76 -14.36
CA LYS A 33 3.10 -21.60 -14.55
C LYS A 33 2.48 -20.76 -13.43
N LEU A 34 1.56 -19.88 -13.81
CA LEU A 34 0.78 -19.11 -12.85
C LEU A 34 -0.14 -20.08 -12.07
N PRO A 35 -0.42 -19.80 -10.79
CA PRO A 35 -1.32 -20.62 -10.00
C PRO A 35 -2.73 -20.63 -10.63
N ALA A 36 -3.49 -21.70 -10.37
CA ALA A 36 -4.87 -21.85 -10.85
C ALA A 36 -5.76 -20.65 -10.49
N SER A 37 -5.43 -19.91 -9.42
CA SER A 37 -6.09 -18.69 -9.01
C SER A 37 -6.08 -17.58 -10.07
N LYS A 38 -5.24 -17.68 -11.12
CA LYS A 38 -5.23 -16.75 -12.27
C LYS A 38 -6.58 -16.64 -12.98
N GLN A 39 -7.45 -17.64 -12.84
CA GLN A 39 -8.79 -17.64 -13.41
C GLN A 39 -9.75 -16.67 -12.72
N TYR A 40 -9.42 -16.22 -11.50
CA TYR A 40 -10.29 -15.32 -10.74
C TYR A 40 -9.88 -13.87 -10.98
N PRO A 41 -10.79 -12.97 -11.42
CA PRO A 41 -10.49 -11.56 -11.61
C PRO A 41 -9.91 -10.88 -10.36
N ALA A 42 -10.36 -11.30 -9.17
CA ALA A 42 -9.86 -10.78 -7.90
C ALA A 42 -8.35 -11.01 -7.72
N TRP A 43 -7.78 -12.10 -8.27
CA TRP A 43 -6.34 -12.36 -8.26
C TRP A 43 -5.54 -11.26 -8.98
N TRP A 44 -6.14 -10.60 -9.96
CA TRP A 44 -5.53 -9.52 -10.73
C TRP A 44 -5.87 -8.13 -10.16
N SER A 45 -6.50 -8.05 -8.99
CA SER A 45 -6.84 -6.78 -8.36
C SER A 45 -5.61 -6.01 -7.92
N ASN A 46 -5.76 -4.68 -7.81
CA ASN A 46 -4.72 -3.77 -7.31
C ASN A 46 -4.63 -3.72 -5.78
N ASN A 47 -5.12 -4.75 -5.08
CA ASN A 47 -5.04 -4.85 -3.62
C ASN A 47 -3.71 -5.54 -3.18
N PRO A 48 -2.76 -4.82 -2.54
CA PRO A 48 -1.46 -5.37 -2.16
C PRO A 48 -1.53 -6.47 -1.08
N SER A 49 -2.67 -6.61 -0.38
CA SER A 49 -2.89 -7.66 0.62
C SER A 49 -3.45 -8.94 0.02
N ASN A 50 -3.88 -8.93 -1.25
CA ASN A 50 -4.55 -10.07 -1.88
C ASN A 50 -3.55 -11.15 -2.32
N ASN A 51 -2.47 -10.77 -3.01
CA ASN A 51 -1.41 -11.70 -3.34
C ASN A 51 -0.03 -11.03 -3.45
N PRO A 52 1.06 -11.81 -3.39
CA PRO A 52 2.42 -11.28 -3.51
C PRO A 52 2.72 -10.67 -4.88
N MET A 53 2.08 -11.14 -5.96
CA MET A 53 2.30 -10.66 -7.32
C MET A 53 1.82 -9.21 -7.50
N THR A 54 0.73 -8.82 -6.84
CA THR A 54 0.18 -7.46 -6.88
C THR A 54 1.19 -6.42 -6.43
N LYS A 55 2.01 -6.74 -5.43
CA LYS A 55 3.07 -5.84 -4.94
C LYS A 55 4.11 -5.55 -6.01
N GLU A 56 4.37 -6.48 -6.94
CA GLU A 56 5.42 -6.34 -7.94
C GLU A 56 5.06 -5.33 -9.03
N TRP A 57 3.86 -5.40 -9.61
CA TRP A 57 3.45 -4.42 -10.62
C TRP A 57 3.14 -3.05 -10.01
N LEU A 58 2.58 -3.00 -8.79
CA LEU A 58 2.42 -1.74 -8.06
C LEU A 58 3.78 -1.08 -7.76
N ALA A 59 4.78 -1.87 -7.35
CA ALA A 59 6.15 -1.36 -7.13
C ALA A 59 6.86 -0.94 -8.42
N ALA A 60 6.40 -1.42 -9.59
CA ALA A 60 6.83 -0.94 -10.90
C ALA A 60 6.11 0.35 -11.33
N GLY A 61 5.10 0.83 -10.58
CA GLY A 61 4.29 2.00 -10.92
C GLY A 61 3.13 1.70 -11.88
N PHE A 62 2.74 0.43 -11.99
CA PHE A 62 1.64 -0.02 -12.85
C PHE A 62 0.47 -0.54 -12.01
N GLN A 63 -0.72 -0.54 -12.61
CA GLN A 63 -1.95 -1.14 -12.09
C GLN A 63 -2.63 -1.92 -13.20
N THR A 64 -3.43 -2.92 -12.85
CA THR A 64 -4.28 -3.60 -13.82
C THR A 64 -5.47 -2.69 -14.20
N GLU A 65 -5.63 -2.42 -15.50
CA GLU A 65 -6.73 -1.60 -16.06
C GLU A 65 -7.86 -2.48 -16.59
N SER A 66 -7.51 -3.56 -17.29
CA SER A 66 -8.47 -4.47 -17.91
C SER A 66 -7.94 -5.89 -17.83
N VAL A 67 -8.79 -6.82 -17.41
CA VAL A 67 -8.44 -8.24 -17.25
C VAL A 67 -9.49 -9.05 -17.98
N ASN A 68 -9.06 -9.79 -19.00
CA ASN A 68 -9.89 -10.71 -19.75
C ASN A 68 -9.49 -12.15 -19.41
N ILE A 69 -10.29 -12.80 -18.55
CA ILE A 69 -10.05 -14.20 -18.16
C ILE A 69 -10.27 -15.14 -19.34
N ALA A 70 -11.32 -14.93 -20.15
CA ALA A 70 -11.64 -15.80 -21.28
C ALA A 70 -10.59 -15.73 -22.40
N GLY A 71 -10.02 -14.54 -22.62
CA GLY A 71 -8.93 -14.32 -23.56
C GLY A 71 -7.53 -14.45 -22.97
N GLU A 72 -7.42 -14.84 -21.70
CA GLU A 72 -6.17 -14.97 -20.92
C GLU A 72 -5.20 -13.79 -21.12
N ASN A 73 -5.71 -12.56 -21.07
CA ASN A 73 -4.91 -11.37 -21.25
C ASN A 73 -5.32 -10.25 -20.30
N LEU A 74 -4.39 -9.33 -20.09
CA LEU A 74 -4.63 -8.15 -19.28
C LEU A 74 -3.81 -6.97 -19.76
N VAL A 75 -4.26 -5.78 -19.39
CA VAL A 75 -3.56 -4.52 -19.67
C VAL A 75 -3.10 -3.91 -18.36
N PHE A 76 -1.78 -3.74 -18.24
CA PHE A 76 -1.20 -2.91 -17.20
C PHE A 76 -1.20 -1.46 -17.64
N ARG A 77 -1.73 -0.57 -16.82
CA ARG A 77 -1.65 0.88 -17.01
C ARG A 77 -0.68 1.49 -16.02
N ARG A 78 0.18 2.37 -16.50
CA ARG A 78 1.11 3.15 -15.68
C ARG A 78 0.33 4.23 -14.94
N VAL A 79 0.42 4.21 -13.62
CA VAL A 79 -0.28 5.17 -12.74
C VAL A 79 0.66 6.18 -12.09
N GLN A 80 1.97 5.92 -12.11
CA GLN A 80 2.95 6.91 -11.71
C GLN A 80 3.79 7.32 -12.92
N PRO A 81 3.66 8.57 -13.40
CA PRO A 81 4.54 9.09 -14.42
C PRO A 81 5.92 9.28 -13.79
N GLY A 82 6.80 8.31 -14.03
CA GLY A 82 8.26 8.44 -14.04
C GLY A 82 8.82 9.55 -13.15
N SER A 83 8.65 9.42 -11.84
CA SER A 83 9.39 10.18 -10.86
C SER A 83 9.91 9.17 -9.86
N GLY A 84 11.23 9.08 -9.76
CA GLY A 84 11.89 8.24 -8.79
C GLY A 84 11.37 8.51 -7.38
N THR A 85 11.56 7.52 -6.51
CA THR A 85 11.15 7.48 -5.11
C THR A 85 9.65 7.23 -4.90
N ALA A 86 9.34 5.95 -4.72
CA ALA A 86 8.11 5.51 -4.09
C ALA A 86 8.00 6.15 -2.70
N LYS A 87 7.17 7.19 -2.56
CA LYS A 87 6.64 7.57 -1.25
C LYS A 87 5.31 6.85 -1.08
N GLY A 88 5.40 5.58 -0.72
CA GLY A 88 4.25 4.81 -0.27
C GLY A 88 3.74 5.33 1.07
N PHE A 89 2.45 5.17 1.32
CA PHE A 89 1.82 5.28 2.64
C PHE A 89 2.21 4.10 3.56
N GLY A 90 3.50 3.81 3.67
CA GLY A 90 4.07 2.99 4.73
C GLY A 90 4.69 3.93 5.75
N GLU A 91 4.51 3.64 7.05
CA GLU A 91 5.27 4.32 8.10
C GLU A 91 6.75 4.35 7.70
N SER A 92 7.26 5.56 7.50
CA SER A 92 8.70 5.74 7.30
C SER A 92 9.37 5.38 8.62
N ALA A 93 10.39 4.52 8.59
CA ALA A 93 11.22 4.29 9.77
C ALA A 93 11.70 5.66 10.28
N GLN A 94 11.51 5.91 11.57
CA GLN A 94 11.74 7.21 12.21
C GLN A 94 13.16 7.79 11.97
N ALA A 95 14.10 6.93 11.56
CA ALA A 95 15.47 7.26 11.18
C ALA A 95 15.63 8.02 9.85
N GLU A 96 14.63 8.01 8.95
CA GLU A 96 14.73 8.61 7.60
C GLU A 96 14.24 10.08 7.54
N ILE A 97 13.80 10.67 8.65
CA ILE A 97 13.35 12.07 8.71
C ILE A 97 14.57 12.98 9.01
N GLY A 98 15.51 13.04 8.07
CA GLY A 98 16.71 13.88 8.12
C GLY A 98 16.50 15.31 7.60
N GLY A 99 15.34 15.93 7.88
CA GLY A 99 15.06 17.32 7.51
C GLY A 99 15.03 18.23 8.74
N THR A 100 15.44 19.49 8.59
CA THR A 100 15.18 20.51 9.61
C THR A 100 13.67 20.54 9.92
N PRO A 101 13.25 20.43 11.19
CA PRO A 101 11.84 20.36 11.53
C PRO A 101 11.18 21.70 11.19
N THR A 102 10.57 21.78 10.02
CA THR A 102 9.61 22.85 9.72
C THR A 102 8.31 22.49 10.41
N ARG A 103 7.71 23.46 11.10
CA ARG A 103 6.49 23.23 11.88
C ARG A 103 5.37 22.82 10.91
N HIS A 104 4.85 21.60 11.06
CA HIS A 104 3.76 21.11 10.22
C HIS A 104 2.55 22.05 10.34
N PRO A 105 1.79 22.34 9.26
CA PRO A 105 0.66 23.28 9.29
C PRO A 105 -0.44 22.88 10.29
N ILE A 106 -0.55 21.59 10.63
CA ILE A 106 -1.49 21.10 11.65
C ILE A 106 -1.00 21.33 13.09
N PHE A 107 0.29 21.67 13.28
CA PHE A 107 0.84 21.91 14.61
C PHE A 107 0.17 23.15 15.21
N GLY A 108 -0.62 22.93 16.27
CA GLY A 108 -1.36 23.99 16.95
C GLY A 108 -2.77 24.25 16.43
N CYS A 109 -3.31 23.43 15.50
CA CYS A 109 -4.71 23.58 15.06
C CYS A 109 -5.73 23.38 16.20
N MET A 110 -5.34 22.63 17.25
CA MET A 110 -6.13 22.39 18.46
C MET A 110 -5.66 23.25 19.64
N LYS A 111 -4.81 24.26 19.42
CA LYS A 111 -4.35 25.11 20.52
C LYS A 111 -5.54 25.87 21.12
N GLY A 112 -5.76 25.73 22.42
CA GLY A 112 -6.85 26.39 23.14
C GLY A 112 -8.19 25.66 23.10
N THR A 113 -8.28 24.49 22.45
CA THR A 113 -9.51 23.67 22.50
C THR A 113 -9.61 22.85 23.78
N LEU A 114 -8.52 22.68 24.52
CA LEU A 114 -8.47 21.98 25.80
C LEU A 114 -7.88 22.93 26.86
N THR A 115 -8.59 23.12 27.96
CA THR A 115 -8.12 23.87 29.12
C THR A 115 -8.11 22.94 30.32
N ILE A 116 -6.94 22.73 30.91
CA ILE A 116 -6.79 22.00 32.18
C ILE A 116 -6.95 23.04 33.28
N LEU A 117 -7.90 22.80 34.20
CA LEU A 117 -8.08 23.68 35.35
C LEU A 117 -6.86 23.53 36.28
N PRO A 118 -6.32 24.63 36.84
CA PRO A 118 -5.08 24.60 37.64
C PRO A 118 -5.16 23.70 38.88
N GLU A 119 -6.36 23.42 39.36
CA GLU A 119 -6.64 22.59 40.54
C GLU A 119 -6.83 21.10 40.21
N VAL A 120 -6.69 20.69 38.93
CA VAL A 120 -6.91 19.30 38.50
C VAL A 120 -5.57 18.58 38.37
N ASP A 121 -5.33 17.62 39.26
CA ASP A 121 -4.17 16.72 39.18
C ASP A 121 -4.44 15.63 38.14
N LEU A 122 -3.84 15.76 36.96
CA LEU A 122 -3.98 14.80 35.87
C LEU A 122 -3.24 13.48 36.10
N THR A 123 -2.50 13.35 37.19
CA THR A 123 -1.76 12.15 37.56
C THR A 123 -2.46 11.35 38.64
N GLU A 124 -3.55 11.87 39.20
CA GLU A 124 -4.39 11.10 40.10
C GLU A 124 -5.02 9.93 39.32
N PRO A 125 -5.05 8.71 39.89
CA PRO A 125 -5.76 7.61 39.28
C PRO A 125 -7.21 8.04 39.11
N VAL A 126 -7.74 7.93 37.88
CA VAL A 126 -9.19 7.99 37.64
C VAL A 126 -9.81 6.80 38.38
N GLU A 127 -10.14 6.98 39.66
CA GLU A 127 -11.11 6.14 40.36
C GLU A 127 -12.49 6.48 39.81
N GLN A 128 -12.71 6.16 38.54
CA GLN A 128 -14.04 5.74 38.14
C GLN A 128 -14.09 4.25 38.40
N ASP A 129 -15.14 3.86 39.08
CA ASP A 129 -15.57 2.51 39.32
C ASP A 129 -15.92 1.81 37.99
N TRP A 130 -14.91 1.59 37.14
CA TRP A 130 -15.03 0.88 35.86
C TRP A 130 -15.20 -0.65 36.08
N GLY A 131 -15.29 -1.09 37.35
CA GLY A 131 -15.29 -2.49 37.77
C GLY A 131 -16.59 -3.03 38.38
N LYS A 132 -17.50 -2.20 38.90
CA LYS A 132 -18.77 -2.68 39.49
C LYS A 132 -19.94 -2.77 38.52
N VAL A 133 -19.70 -3.31 37.33
CA VAL A 133 -20.80 -3.70 36.43
C VAL A 133 -21.40 -5.05 36.84
N TYR A 134 -20.76 -5.79 37.75
CA TYR A 134 -21.21 -7.11 38.21
C TYR A 134 -20.93 -7.31 39.71
N GLU A 135 -21.68 -6.64 40.58
CA GLU A 135 -21.88 -7.07 41.96
C GLU A 135 -23.39 -7.12 42.22
N ASP A 136 -23.99 -8.30 42.06
CA ASP A 136 -25.27 -8.71 42.67
C ASP A 136 -24.98 -9.48 43.97
#